data_AF-X6LCV4-F1
#
_entry.id   AF-X6LCV4-F1
#
_cell.length_a   1.000
_cell.length_b   1.000
_cell.length_c   1.000
_cell.angle_alpha   90.00
_cell.angle_beta   90.00
_cell.angle_gamma   90.00
#
_symmetry.space_group_name_H-M   'P 1'
#
loop_
_entity.id
_entity.type
_entity.pdbx_description
1 polymer ?
#
loop_
_entity_poly.entity_id
_entity_poly.type
_entity_poly.pdbx_seq_one_letter_code
_entity_poly.pdbx_strand_id
1 'polypeptide(L)'
;MQGGNEKQPDREEVLQKEIAALREEIEKLKRETRYVLPKETTMPDATSMELEQCARNEHCPEIEESMVEIKDKMKEWQTLMVMPDFTELKSEDIWANDGTFQVWKRQQLQQMEDMSSMVISVLQCQQKLSEEREKKATELKKRKQEYVQVECMCETQLQTKEQLKAQVEICFRQCVDAIQKWNDFVTKKIQTKKEVRLLQHALDMRQTLDMQCEEHFNKLKEWNELMEQQIYKKDEWIADMYEQLQKTWYKWTPQEITVFMAQTLKCEKAEMSKLHGLLCKHNINGQSLLSISKKEFIDIFQIQSFAKASLIFDNIHKIAAKYPIPNGQQQKREPDPTIPTEFLCPLSKTIMNDPVIALDQITYDRLSLQNFCRDKTNPLSPCNGKPLTKNGELLLYSNHSLRRRIQQCAKVIFFWFCKNLEHNTIHIKVIFFEKSVSHFKLHSIQKE
;
A
#
# COMPACT_ATOMS: atom_id res chain seq x y z
N MET A 1 -41.95 10.99 11.33
CA MET A 1 -40.69 10.80 12.08
C MET A 1 -39.74 11.92 11.66
N GLN A 2 -39.62 12.95 12.50
CA GLN A 2 -38.70 14.07 12.29
C GLN A 2 -37.29 13.59 12.66
N GLY A 3 -36.46 13.31 11.67
CA GLY A 3 -35.04 12.99 11.86
C GLY A 3 -34.25 14.29 12.01
N GLY A 4 -33.93 14.64 13.26
CA GLY A 4 -33.02 15.75 13.57
C GLY A 4 -31.61 15.41 13.08
N ASN A 5 -31.14 16.16 12.08
CA ASN A 5 -29.74 16.17 11.67
C ASN A 5 -28.95 17.00 12.70
N GLU A 6 -28.45 16.33 13.75
CA GLU A 6 -27.42 16.91 14.61
C GLU A 6 -26.16 17.14 13.75
N LYS A 7 -25.90 18.41 13.44
CA LYS A 7 -24.65 18.86 12.82
C LYS A 7 -23.50 18.51 13.76
N GLN A 8 -22.76 17.47 13.40
CA GLN A 8 -21.49 17.12 14.01
C GLN A 8 -20.58 18.37 13.96
N PRO A 9 -20.07 18.85 15.11
CA PRO A 9 -19.25 20.07 15.14
C PRO A 9 -18.02 19.89 14.26
N ASP A 10 -17.71 20.92 13.47
CA ASP A 10 -16.59 20.93 12.55
C ASP A 10 -15.30 20.67 13.35
N ARG A 11 -14.68 19.54 13.05
CA ARG A 11 -13.53 19.02 13.80
C ARG A 11 -12.35 20.01 13.77
N GLU A 12 -12.30 20.85 12.74
CA GLU A 12 -11.35 21.92 12.57
C GLU A 12 -11.60 23.09 13.55
N GLU A 13 -12.85 23.42 13.84
CA GLU A 13 -13.23 24.45 14.82
C GLU A 13 -12.88 24.03 16.26
N VAL A 14 -13.05 22.75 16.58
CA VAL A 14 -12.68 22.18 17.89
C VAL A 14 -11.17 22.25 18.10
N LEU A 15 -10.38 21.85 17.09
CA LEU A 15 -8.92 21.92 17.12
C LEU A 15 -8.40 23.36 17.25
N GLN A 16 -9.02 24.32 16.55
CA GLN A 16 -8.64 25.73 16.67
C GLN A 16 -8.90 26.29 18.07
N LYS A 17 -10.00 25.91 18.71
CA LYS A 17 -10.29 26.32 20.10
C LYS A 17 -9.29 25.74 21.11
N GLU A 18 -8.89 24.47 20.96
CA GLU A 18 -7.85 23.86 21.80
C GLU A 18 -6.48 24.53 21.61
N ILE A 19 -6.08 24.83 20.37
CA ILE A 19 -4.83 25.55 20.09
C ILE A 19 -4.85 26.96 20.70
N ALA A 20 -5.98 27.67 20.63
CA ALA A 20 -6.13 28.99 21.23
C ALA A 20 -6.02 28.94 22.76
N ALA A 21 -6.67 27.97 23.41
CA ALA A 21 -6.61 27.78 24.85
C ALA A 21 -5.19 27.46 25.33
N LEU A 22 -4.47 26.56 24.64
CA LEU A 22 -3.08 26.23 24.95
C LEU A 22 -2.13 27.44 24.78
N ARG A 23 -2.36 28.29 23.78
CA ARG A 23 -1.57 29.52 23.60
C ARG A 23 -1.80 30.51 24.73
N GLU A 24 -3.06 30.67 25.16
CA GLU A 24 -3.39 31.54 26.29
C GLU A 24 -2.76 31.03 27.59
N GLU A 25 -2.78 29.71 27.81
CA GLU A 25 -2.14 29.08 28.96
C GLU A 25 -0.61 29.22 28.94
N ILE A 26 0.03 29.08 27.77
CA ILE A 26 1.47 29.37 27.61
C ILE A 26 1.79 30.83 27.93
N GLU A 27 0.99 31.78 27.46
CA GLU A 27 1.20 33.21 27.74
C GLU A 27 0.90 33.58 29.20
N LYS A 28 -0.03 32.87 29.85
CA LYS A 28 -0.27 32.97 31.28
C LYS A 28 0.94 32.43 32.07
N LEU A 29 1.44 31.25 31.71
CA LEU A 29 2.62 30.66 32.33
C LEU A 29 3.86 31.54 32.13
N LYS A 30 4.06 32.17 30.97
CA LYS A 30 5.15 33.16 30.76
C LYS A 30 5.02 34.40 31.64
N ARG A 31 3.80 34.87 31.91
CA ARG A 31 3.55 36.01 32.81
C ARG A 31 3.75 35.64 34.29
N GLU A 32 3.37 34.43 34.67
CA GLU A 32 3.50 33.89 36.02
C GLU A 32 4.94 33.42 36.32
N THR A 33 5.65 32.91 35.32
CA THR A 33 7.08 32.62 35.38
C THR A 33 7.92 33.88 35.15
N ARG A 34 7.76 34.88 36.02
CA ARG A 34 8.93 35.73 36.31
C ARG A 34 9.97 34.82 36.93
N TYR A 35 10.88 34.31 36.10
CA TYR A 35 12.17 33.85 36.56
C TYR A 35 12.82 35.03 37.28
N VAL A 36 12.59 35.13 38.58
CA VAL A 36 13.48 35.86 39.46
C VAL A 36 14.67 34.93 39.57
N LEU A 37 15.57 35.03 38.60
CA LEU A 37 16.97 34.71 38.90
C LEU A 37 17.24 35.49 40.19
N PRO A 38 17.64 34.82 41.29
CA PRO A 38 18.26 35.56 42.37
C PRO A 38 19.31 36.37 41.64
N LYS A 39 19.16 37.71 41.64
CA LYS A 39 20.30 38.54 41.27
C LYS A 39 21.40 37.95 42.13
N GLU A 40 22.54 37.61 41.53
CA GLU A 40 23.76 37.60 42.30
C GLU A 40 23.86 39.01 42.85
N THR A 41 23.16 39.28 43.96
CA THR A 41 23.56 40.28 44.91
C THR A 41 24.89 39.70 45.36
N THR A 42 25.95 40.09 44.64
CA THR A 42 27.15 40.59 45.29
C THR A 42 26.64 41.23 46.56
N MET A 43 26.71 40.51 47.68
CA MET A 43 26.35 41.04 48.98
C MET A 43 27.12 42.35 49.04
N PRO A 44 26.44 43.51 49.06
CA PRO A 44 27.17 44.76 49.08
C PRO A 44 28.08 44.72 50.32
N ASP A 45 29.36 45.07 50.16
CA ASP A 45 30.33 45.19 51.26
C ASP A 45 29.78 46.00 52.46
N ALA A 46 28.73 46.79 52.24
CA ALA A 46 27.92 47.48 53.24
C ALA A 46 27.41 46.56 54.37
N THR A 47 26.98 45.32 54.11
CA THR A 47 26.49 44.42 55.17
C THR A 47 27.62 43.89 56.05
N SER A 48 28.83 43.73 55.48
CA SER A 48 30.02 43.35 56.25
C SER A 48 30.48 44.50 57.14
N MET A 49 30.47 45.72 56.63
CA MET A 49 30.76 46.92 57.41
C MET A 49 29.74 47.15 58.53
N GLU A 50 28.44 46.97 58.29
CA GLU A 50 27.40 47.12 59.32
C GLU A 50 27.49 46.05 60.41
N LEU A 51 27.82 44.80 60.05
CA LEU A 51 28.04 43.72 61.02
C LEU A 51 29.32 43.94 61.83
N GLU A 52 30.40 44.42 61.21
CA GLU A 52 31.62 44.80 61.91
C GLU A 52 31.43 46.04 62.81
N GLN A 53 30.58 46.99 62.41
CA GLN A 53 30.22 48.15 63.22
C GLN A 53 29.37 47.73 64.42
N CYS A 54 28.40 46.82 64.24
CA CYS A 54 27.64 46.23 65.35
C CYS A 54 28.53 45.45 66.32
N ALA A 55 29.49 44.65 65.81
CA ALA A 55 30.43 43.92 66.66
C ALA A 55 31.34 44.86 67.47
N ARG A 56 31.69 46.03 66.93
CA ARG A 56 32.45 47.08 67.66
C ARG A 56 31.60 47.82 68.69
N ASN A 57 30.30 47.97 68.47
CA ASN A 57 29.39 48.67 69.38
C ASN A 57 28.90 47.80 70.56
N GLU A 58 29.14 46.48 70.55
CA GLU A 58 28.86 45.58 71.67
C GLU A 58 30.00 45.52 72.72
N HIS A 59 30.89 46.51 72.71
CA HIS A 59 31.88 46.68 73.77
C HIS A 59 31.17 47.00 75.09
N CYS A 60 31.64 46.43 76.21
CA CYS A 60 31.05 46.66 77.53
C CYS A 60 31.69 47.90 78.17
N PRO A 61 31.19 49.12 77.91
CA PRO A 61 31.93 50.35 78.19
C PRO A 61 32.09 50.57 79.70
N GLU A 62 31.11 50.10 80.47
CA GLU A 62 31.07 50.14 81.93
C GLU A 62 32.24 49.39 82.57
N ILE A 63 32.66 48.26 81.99
CA ILE A 63 33.79 47.47 82.52
C ILE A 63 35.11 48.15 82.15
N GLU A 64 35.20 48.73 80.96
CA GLU A 64 36.39 49.47 80.53
C GLU A 64 36.62 50.72 81.37
N GLU A 65 35.58 51.51 81.62
CA GLU A 65 35.63 52.67 82.52
C GLU A 65 36.10 52.27 83.92
N SER A 66 35.52 51.20 84.47
CA SER A 66 35.89 50.68 85.79
C SER A 66 37.37 50.26 85.84
N MET A 67 37.86 49.59 84.79
CA MET A 67 39.26 49.15 84.70
C MET A 67 40.24 50.33 84.51
N VAL A 68 39.83 51.38 83.81
CA VAL A 68 40.61 52.63 83.69
C VAL A 68 40.71 53.32 85.04
N GLU A 69 39.60 53.47 85.78
CA GLU A 69 39.59 54.06 87.12
C GLU A 69 40.51 53.28 88.07
N ILE A 70 40.43 51.95 88.05
CA ILE A 70 41.29 51.06 88.84
C ILE A 70 42.77 51.29 88.48
N LYS A 71 43.09 51.35 87.19
CA LYS A 71 44.47 51.54 86.71
C LYS A 71 45.05 52.88 87.13
N ASP A 72 44.25 53.95 87.11
CA ASP A 72 44.72 55.27 87.48
C ASP A 72 44.91 55.42 88.99
N LYS A 73 44.02 54.84 89.82
CA LYS A 73 44.24 54.75 91.27
C LYS A 73 45.46 53.92 91.65
N MET A 74 45.74 52.83 90.93
CA MET A 74 46.97 52.06 91.15
C MET A 74 48.24 52.89 90.88
N LYS A 75 48.25 53.74 89.85
CA LYS A 75 49.38 54.66 89.59
C LYS A 75 49.53 55.70 90.69
N GLU A 76 48.42 56.27 91.15
CA GLU A 76 48.41 57.22 92.27
C GLU A 76 49.05 56.60 93.52
N TRP A 77 48.65 55.38 93.88
CA TRP A 77 49.23 54.68 95.03
C TRP A 77 50.69 54.32 94.87
N GLN A 78 51.14 53.95 93.67
CA GLN A 78 52.56 53.73 93.40
C GLN A 78 53.42 54.97 93.70
N THR A 79 52.90 56.17 93.48
CA THR A 79 53.62 57.41 93.82
C THR A 79 53.60 57.73 95.31
N LEU A 80 52.57 57.28 96.05
CA LEU A 80 52.41 57.52 97.48
C LEU A 80 53.13 56.49 98.37
N MET A 81 53.61 55.38 97.81
CA MET A 81 54.37 54.34 98.54
C MET A 81 55.81 54.74 98.90
N VAL A 82 56.25 55.96 98.56
CA VAL A 82 57.58 56.46 98.95
C VAL A 82 57.60 56.67 100.46
N MET A 83 58.32 55.78 101.13
CA MET A 83 58.53 55.83 102.57
C MET A 83 59.33 57.09 102.95
N PRO A 84 58.90 57.88 103.95
CA PRO A 84 59.68 59.00 104.46
C PRO A 84 61.05 58.52 104.98
N ASP A 85 62.10 59.32 104.80
CA ASP A 85 63.42 59.00 105.37
C ASP A 85 63.37 59.16 106.90
N PHE A 86 63.43 58.02 107.61
CA PHE A 86 63.36 57.97 109.06
C PHE A 86 64.55 58.63 109.77
N THR A 87 65.62 58.96 109.04
CA THR A 87 66.81 59.58 109.62
C THR A 87 66.68 61.10 109.82
N GLU A 88 65.68 61.75 109.20
CA GLU A 88 65.46 63.20 109.28
C GLU A 88 64.32 63.61 110.23
N LEU A 89 63.58 62.65 110.78
CA LEU A 89 62.40 62.89 111.61
C LEU A 89 62.75 63.13 113.09
N LYS A 90 62.14 64.14 113.73
CA LYS A 90 62.32 64.38 115.16
C LYS A 90 61.59 63.31 115.97
N SER A 91 62.06 63.03 117.19
CA SER A 91 61.42 62.05 118.09
C SER A 91 59.92 62.32 118.29
N GLU A 92 59.52 63.59 118.33
CA GLU A 92 58.11 64.01 118.43
C GLU A 92 57.27 63.58 117.21
N ASP A 93 57.84 63.63 116.00
CA ASP A 93 57.19 63.24 114.74
C ASP A 93 56.97 61.73 114.59
N ILE A 94 57.77 60.93 115.30
CA ILE A 94 57.70 59.46 115.28
C ILE A 94 56.70 58.95 116.32
N TRP A 95 56.71 59.53 117.52
CA TRP A 95 56.01 59.00 118.69
C TRP A 95 54.70 59.73 119.05
N ALA A 96 54.46 60.95 118.54
CA ALA A 96 53.21 61.65 118.78
C ALA A 96 52.05 61.02 117.98
N ASN A 97 50.84 61.07 118.54
CA ASN A 97 49.64 60.50 117.94
C ASN A 97 49.23 61.22 116.63
N ASP A 98 49.68 62.46 116.46
CA ASP A 98 49.56 63.31 115.28
C ASP A 98 50.86 63.46 114.48
N GLY A 99 51.93 62.77 114.89
CA GLY A 99 53.22 62.78 114.22
C GLY A 99 53.15 62.25 112.80
N THR A 100 54.10 62.66 111.96
CA THR A 100 54.18 62.30 110.53
C THR A 100 54.17 60.78 110.31
N PHE A 101 54.72 59.99 111.24
CA PHE A 101 54.65 58.52 111.16
C PHE A 101 53.24 57.97 111.36
N GLN A 102 52.47 58.49 112.32
CA GLN A 102 51.08 58.04 112.54
C GLN A 102 50.14 58.51 111.44
N VAL A 103 50.40 59.67 110.83
CA VAL A 103 49.70 60.13 109.62
C VAL A 103 50.00 59.19 108.44
N TRP A 104 51.27 58.90 108.18
CA TRP A 104 51.68 57.96 107.14
C TRP A 104 51.09 56.56 107.38
N LYS A 105 51.15 56.03 108.60
CA LYS A 105 50.56 54.73 108.95
C LYS A 105 49.05 54.69 108.71
N ARG A 106 48.32 55.76 109.08
CA ARG A 106 46.88 55.87 108.78
C ARG A 106 46.60 55.93 107.28
N GLN A 107 47.42 56.65 106.51
CA GLN A 107 47.32 56.69 105.05
C GLN A 107 47.58 55.30 104.43
N GLN A 108 48.59 54.57 104.91
CA GLN A 108 48.86 53.20 104.44
C GLN A 108 47.73 52.23 104.82
N LEU A 109 47.16 52.34 106.01
CA LEU A 109 46.00 51.53 106.41
C LEU A 109 44.76 51.85 105.57
N GLN A 110 44.48 53.13 105.30
CA GLN A 110 43.40 53.54 104.39
C GLN A 110 43.63 53.01 102.97
N GLN A 111 44.86 53.09 102.46
CA GLN A 111 45.23 52.50 101.16
C GLN A 111 45.01 50.98 101.13
N MET A 112 45.27 50.27 102.23
CA MET A 112 44.97 48.84 102.32
C MET A 112 43.47 48.53 102.27
N GLU A 113 42.63 49.36 102.90
CA GLU A 113 41.18 49.26 102.81
C GLU A 113 40.69 49.56 101.38
N ASP A 114 41.21 50.62 100.76
CA ASP A 114 40.85 51.00 99.39
C ASP A 114 41.32 49.94 98.37
N MET A 115 42.51 49.35 98.54
CA MET A 115 43.00 48.22 97.75
C MET A 115 42.05 47.02 97.84
N SER A 116 41.57 46.73 99.04
CA SER A 116 40.60 45.64 99.26
C SER A 116 39.29 45.92 98.52
N SER A 117 38.81 47.16 98.54
CA SER A 117 37.64 47.60 97.75
C SER A 117 37.89 47.46 96.24
N MET A 118 39.07 47.84 95.74
CA MET A 118 39.41 47.72 94.32
C MET A 118 39.57 46.27 93.86
N VAL A 119 40.14 45.38 94.69
CA VAL A 119 40.18 43.94 94.40
C VAL A 119 38.76 43.40 94.23
N ILE A 120 37.81 43.81 95.08
CA ILE A 120 36.40 43.44 94.93
C ILE A 120 35.83 43.94 93.60
N SER A 121 36.09 45.20 93.22
CA SER A 121 35.64 45.76 91.94
C SER A 121 36.25 45.03 90.72
N VAL A 122 37.54 44.66 90.77
CA VAL A 122 38.20 43.86 89.73
C VAL A 122 37.56 42.48 89.61
N LEU A 123 37.32 41.80 90.74
CA LEU A 123 36.67 40.49 90.76
C LEU A 123 35.24 40.55 90.22
N GLN A 124 34.49 41.62 90.53
CA GLN A 124 33.16 41.86 89.95
C GLN A 124 33.24 42.10 88.44
N CYS A 125 34.21 42.88 87.95
CA CYS A 125 34.45 43.06 86.51
C CYS A 125 34.80 41.74 85.82
N GLN A 126 35.68 40.94 86.43
CA GLN A 126 36.07 39.63 85.93
C GLN A 126 34.88 38.66 85.86
N GLN A 127 34.02 38.66 86.88
CA GLN A 127 32.80 37.85 86.89
C GLN A 127 31.85 38.27 85.76
N LYS A 128 31.56 39.57 85.62
CA LYS A 128 30.70 40.10 84.55
C LYS A 128 31.25 39.75 83.14
N LEU A 129 32.56 39.90 82.93
CA LEU A 129 33.22 39.49 81.67
C LEU A 129 33.08 38.00 81.40
N SER A 130 33.19 37.16 82.44
CA SER A 130 33.00 35.71 82.31
C SER A 130 31.57 35.36 81.90
N GLU A 131 30.57 35.98 82.53
CA GLU A 131 29.16 35.77 82.21
C GLU A 131 28.81 36.22 80.78
N GLU A 132 29.28 37.39 80.35
CA GLU A 132 29.08 37.87 78.98
C GLU A 132 29.80 37.00 77.95
N ARG A 133 31.01 36.51 78.27
CA ARG A 133 31.74 35.57 77.42
C ARG A 133 30.95 34.27 77.22
N GLU A 134 30.36 33.72 78.28
CA GLU A 134 29.53 32.51 78.19
C GLU A 134 28.24 32.74 77.40
N LYS A 135 27.55 33.87 77.63
CA LYS A 135 26.37 34.26 76.83
C LYS A 135 26.71 34.39 75.34
N LYS A 136 27.81 35.07 74.99
CA LYS A 136 28.24 35.18 73.59
C LYS A 136 28.69 33.85 73.01
N ALA A 137 29.34 32.99 73.78
CA ALA A 137 29.72 31.65 73.34
C ALA A 137 28.49 30.75 73.04
N THR A 138 27.46 30.82 73.88
CA THR A 138 26.20 30.09 73.68
C THR A 138 25.42 30.60 72.48
N GLU A 139 25.31 31.93 72.30
CA GLU A 139 24.68 32.53 71.11
C GLU A 139 25.44 32.17 69.83
N LEU A 140 26.78 32.23 69.84
CA LEU A 140 27.60 31.81 68.69
C LEU A 140 27.35 30.34 68.33
N LYS A 141 27.25 29.46 69.34
CA LYS A 141 26.95 28.04 69.12
C LYS A 141 25.57 27.86 68.49
N LYS A 142 24.56 28.58 68.97
CA LYS A 142 23.20 28.56 68.41
C LYS A 142 23.19 29.04 66.96
N ARG A 143 23.83 30.19 66.67
CA ARG A 143 23.93 30.74 65.31
C ARG A 143 24.67 29.81 64.34
N LYS A 144 25.72 29.14 64.79
CA LYS A 144 26.40 28.11 63.97
C LYS A 144 25.47 26.93 63.64
N GLN A 145 24.64 26.50 64.59
CA GLN A 145 23.66 25.43 64.33
C GLN A 145 22.58 25.88 63.36
N GLU A 146 22.05 27.09 63.52
CA GLU A 146 21.09 27.70 62.57
C GLU A 146 21.70 27.79 61.17
N TYR A 147 22.95 28.24 61.04
CA TYR A 147 23.66 28.31 59.77
C TYR A 147 23.77 26.95 59.08
N VAL A 148 24.21 25.91 59.80
CA VAL A 148 24.33 24.55 59.25
C VAL A 148 22.95 24.00 58.83
N GLN A 149 21.89 24.31 59.57
CA GLN A 149 20.52 23.92 59.18
C GLN A 149 20.09 24.61 57.89
N VAL A 150 20.33 25.91 57.77
CA VAL A 150 20.01 26.67 56.55
C VAL A 150 20.83 26.18 55.36
N GLU A 151 22.12 25.92 55.54
CA GLU A 151 23.01 25.38 54.51
C GLU A 151 22.52 24.01 54.01
N CYS A 152 22.18 23.09 54.92
CA CYS A 152 21.61 21.79 54.59
C CYS A 152 20.26 21.91 53.83
N MET A 153 19.40 22.85 54.24
CA MET A 153 18.16 23.14 53.52
C MET A 153 18.43 23.67 52.10
N CYS A 154 19.39 24.58 51.95
CA CYS A 154 19.81 25.11 50.64
C CYS A 154 20.33 24.00 49.72
N GLU A 155 21.18 23.11 50.22
CA GLU A 155 21.67 21.95 49.45
C GLU A 155 20.53 21.02 49.01
N THR A 156 19.59 20.72 49.92
CA THR A 156 18.43 19.88 49.62
C THR A 156 17.54 20.51 48.54
N GLN A 157 17.30 21.83 48.62
CA GLN A 157 16.54 22.56 47.60
C GLN A 157 17.29 22.62 46.27
N LEU A 158 18.62 22.77 46.28
CA LEU A 158 19.44 22.71 45.07
C LEU A 158 19.35 21.35 44.38
N GLN A 159 19.45 20.26 45.13
CA GLN A 159 19.28 18.90 44.60
C GLN A 159 17.87 18.69 44.01
N THR A 160 16.84 19.19 44.70
CA THR A 160 15.45 19.12 44.22
C THR A 160 15.27 19.89 42.90
N LYS A 161 15.86 21.09 42.80
CA LYS A 161 15.87 21.88 41.57
C LYS A 161 16.52 21.14 40.41
N GLU A 162 17.69 20.54 40.61
CA GLU A 162 18.39 19.77 39.56
C GLU A 162 17.61 18.52 39.14
N GLN A 163 16.96 17.82 40.09
CA GLN A 163 16.08 16.69 39.77
C GLN A 163 14.88 17.11 38.92
N LEU A 164 14.20 18.21 39.28
CA LEU A 164 13.07 18.74 38.50
C LEU A 164 13.52 19.17 37.10
N LYS A 165 14.68 19.81 36.98
CA LYS A 165 15.26 20.16 35.68
C LYS A 165 15.50 18.93 34.81
N ALA A 166 16.06 17.86 35.36
CA ALA A 166 16.26 16.60 34.64
C ALA A 166 14.94 15.97 34.18
N GLN A 167 13.88 16.03 34.99
CA GLN A 167 12.55 15.56 34.61
C GLN A 167 11.97 16.38 33.46
N VAL A 168 12.09 17.71 33.49
CA VAL A 168 11.66 18.59 32.39
C VAL A 168 12.39 18.25 31.09
N GLU A 169 13.70 18.00 31.13
CA GLU A 169 14.48 17.59 29.96
C GLU A 169 14.05 16.22 29.39
N ILE A 170 13.64 15.28 30.25
CA ILE A 170 13.07 14.00 29.81
C ILE A 170 11.73 14.22 29.10
N CYS A 171 10.81 14.96 29.73
CA CYS A 171 9.51 15.28 29.15
C CYS A 171 9.66 16.03 27.81
N PHE A 172 10.60 16.98 27.71
CA PHE A 172 10.85 17.71 26.48
C PHE A 172 11.34 16.79 25.35
N ARG A 173 12.27 15.88 25.64
CA ARG A 173 12.72 14.86 24.66
C ARG A 173 11.56 13.98 24.19
N GLN A 174 10.71 13.51 25.11
CA GLN A 174 9.54 12.71 24.75
C GLN A 174 8.56 13.48 23.84
N CYS A 175 8.34 14.78 24.10
CA CYS A 175 7.54 15.64 23.24
C CYS A 175 8.14 15.77 21.83
N VAL A 176 9.46 16.00 21.73
CA VAL A 176 10.16 16.09 20.44
C VAL A 176 10.06 14.77 19.66
N ASP A 177 10.26 13.63 20.32
CA ASP A 177 10.13 12.31 19.71
C ASP A 177 8.70 12.03 19.20
N ALA A 178 7.69 12.44 19.96
CA ALA A 178 6.29 12.32 19.56
C ALA A 178 5.97 13.18 18.33
N ILE A 179 6.49 14.42 18.28
CA ILE A 179 6.35 15.32 17.12
C ILE A 179 7.03 14.71 15.90
N GLN A 180 8.23 14.16 16.05
CA GLN A 180 8.94 13.52 14.93
C GLN A 180 8.15 12.34 14.37
N LYS A 181 7.68 11.44 15.24
CA LYS A 181 6.83 10.31 14.83
C LYS A 181 5.56 10.77 14.12
N TRP A 182 4.91 11.83 14.60
CA TRP A 182 3.74 12.41 13.94
C TRP A 182 4.07 12.93 12.53
N ASN A 183 5.18 13.65 12.37
CA ASN A 183 5.62 14.15 11.08
C ASN A 183 5.92 13.01 10.09
N ASP A 184 6.54 11.94 10.56
CA ASP A 184 6.79 10.73 9.76
C ASP A 184 5.47 10.08 9.31
N PHE A 185 4.48 9.97 10.20
CA PHE A 185 3.14 9.46 9.87
C PHE A 185 2.41 10.35 8.85
N VAL A 186 2.46 11.67 9.00
CA VAL A 186 1.87 12.62 8.05
C VAL A 186 2.50 12.47 6.67
N THR A 187 3.83 12.37 6.61
CA THR A 187 4.58 12.16 5.37
C THR A 187 4.17 10.86 4.69
N LYS A 188 4.11 9.76 5.45
CA LYS A 188 3.65 8.45 4.95
C LYS A 188 2.21 8.51 4.45
N LYS A 189 1.30 9.17 5.17
CA LYS A 189 -0.10 9.37 4.77
C LYS A 189 -0.20 10.12 3.44
N ILE A 190 0.59 11.18 3.24
CA ILE A 190 0.62 11.95 1.98
C ILE A 190 1.12 11.07 0.83
N GLN A 191 2.20 10.32 1.05
CA GLN A 191 2.78 9.43 0.04
C GLN A 191 1.78 8.33 -0.37
N THR A 192 1.18 7.63 0.59
CA THR A 192 0.16 6.60 0.32
C THR A 192 -1.05 7.20 -0.40
N LYS A 193 -1.50 8.42 -0.04
CA LYS A 193 -2.60 9.11 -0.75
C LYS A 193 -2.25 9.39 -2.22
N LYS A 194 -0.99 9.73 -2.52
CA LYS A 194 -0.51 9.93 -3.89
C LYS A 194 -0.49 8.61 -4.67
N GLU A 195 -0.01 7.53 -4.07
CA GLU A 195 0.00 6.19 -4.67
C GLU A 195 -1.40 5.69 -5.00
N VAL A 196 -2.35 5.84 -4.07
CA VAL A 196 -3.76 5.47 -4.30
C VAL A 196 -4.34 6.23 -5.50
N ARG A 197 -4.08 7.54 -5.63
CA ARG A 197 -4.55 8.33 -6.79
C ARG A 197 -3.95 7.84 -8.11
N LEU A 198 -2.67 7.49 -8.12
CA LEU A 198 -2.00 6.96 -9.31
C LEU A 198 -2.57 5.60 -9.72
N LEU A 199 -2.79 4.71 -8.76
CA LEU A 199 -3.40 3.40 -8.99
C LEU A 199 -4.85 3.53 -9.48
N GLN A 200 -5.62 4.46 -8.91
CA GLN A 200 -6.99 4.72 -9.36
C GLN A 200 -7.00 5.20 -10.82
N HIS A 201 -6.17 6.17 -11.17
CA HIS A 201 -6.06 6.66 -12.55
C HIS A 201 -5.66 5.54 -13.52
N ALA A 202 -4.72 4.67 -13.13
CA ALA A 202 -4.33 3.51 -13.93
C ALA A 202 -5.48 2.50 -14.11
N LEU A 203 -6.30 2.30 -13.09
CA LEU A 203 -7.49 1.45 -13.15
C LEU A 203 -8.53 2.05 -14.11
N ASP A 204 -8.82 3.34 -14.00
CA ASP A 204 -9.79 4.04 -14.86
C ASP A 204 -9.38 3.98 -16.34
N MET A 205 -8.09 4.15 -16.64
CA MET A 205 -7.55 3.98 -18.00
C MET A 205 -7.73 2.55 -18.52
N ARG A 206 -7.47 1.54 -17.68
CA ARG A 206 -7.63 0.13 -18.07
C ARG A 206 -9.09 -0.22 -18.32
N GLN A 207 -10.01 0.25 -17.48
CA GLN A 207 -11.45 0.08 -17.69
C GLN A 207 -11.90 0.75 -19.00
N THR A 208 -11.38 1.95 -19.29
CA THR A 208 -11.65 2.63 -20.56
C THR A 208 -11.19 1.80 -21.76
N LEU A 209 -9.98 1.26 -21.71
CA LEU A 209 -9.45 0.39 -22.77
C LEU A 209 -10.25 -0.92 -22.91
N ASP A 210 -10.69 -1.52 -21.80
CA ASP A 210 -11.51 -2.74 -21.83
C ASP A 210 -12.86 -2.49 -22.51
N MET A 211 -13.53 -1.38 -22.19
CA MET A 211 -14.76 -0.95 -22.88
C MET A 211 -14.52 -0.72 -24.38
N GLN A 212 -13.41 -0.11 -24.77
CA GLN A 212 -13.05 0.07 -26.19
C GLN A 212 -12.80 -1.27 -26.89
N CYS A 213 -12.09 -2.20 -26.24
CA CYS A 213 -11.88 -3.54 -26.76
C CYS A 213 -13.20 -4.28 -26.96
N GLU A 214 -14.13 -4.18 -26.02
CA GLU A 214 -15.46 -4.78 -26.12
C GLU A 214 -16.28 -4.16 -27.27
N GLU A 215 -16.25 -2.84 -27.43
CA GLU A 215 -16.88 -2.15 -28.56
C GLU A 215 -16.32 -2.62 -29.90
N HIS A 216 -14.99 -2.69 -30.03
CA HIS A 216 -14.32 -3.18 -31.23
C HIS A 216 -14.65 -4.64 -31.51
N PHE A 217 -14.70 -5.48 -30.47
CA PHE A 217 -15.06 -6.89 -30.60
C PHE A 217 -16.49 -7.06 -31.12
N ASN A 218 -17.44 -6.27 -30.61
CA ASN A 218 -18.82 -6.28 -31.08
C ASN A 218 -18.94 -5.84 -32.54
N LYS A 219 -18.22 -4.78 -32.96
CA LYS A 219 -18.16 -4.35 -34.37
C LYS A 219 -17.61 -5.44 -35.29
N LEU A 220 -16.53 -6.12 -34.87
CA LEU A 220 -15.96 -7.22 -35.64
C LEU A 220 -16.93 -8.40 -35.77
N LYS A 221 -17.68 -8.71 -34.72
CA LYS A 221 -18.72 -9.73 -34.74
C LYS A 221 -19.82 -9.39 -35.74
N GLU A 222 -20.35 -8.17 -35.70
CA GLU A 222 -21.36 -7.68 -36.65
C GLU A 222 -20.86 -7.75 -38.09
N TRP A 223 -19.61 -7.34 -38.33
CA TRP A 223 -19.01 -7.42 -39.66
C TRP A 223 -18.87 -8.86 -40.16
N ASN A 224 -18.48 -9.78 -39.29
CA ASN A 224 -18.38 -11.19 -39.65
C ASN A 224 -19.75 -11.77 -40.02
N GLU A 225 -20.79 -11.48 -39.23
CA GLU A 225 -22.16 -11.88 -39.52
C GLU A 225 -22.65 -11.30 -40.86
N LEU A 226 -22.36 -10.02 -41.14
CA LEU A 226 -22.70 -9.38 -42.41
C LEU A 226 -21.96 -10.03 -43.59
N MET A 227 -20.67 -10.32 -43.44
CA MET A 227 -19.89 -11.00 -44.47
C MET A 227 -20.43 -12.42 -44.74
N GLU A 228 -20.79 -13.16 -43.71
CA GLU A 228 -21.40 -14.48 -43.85
C GLU A 228 -22.72 -14.42 -44.61
N GLN A 229 -23.58 -13.44 -44.32
CA GLN A 229 -24.82 -13.22 -45.07
C GLN A 229 -24.57 -12.88 -46.54
N GLN A 230 -23.57 -12.05 -46.84
CA GLN A 230 -23.21 -11.69 -48.21
C GLN A 230 -22.65 -12.88 -48.98
N ILE A 231 -21.80 -13.70 -48.34
CA ILE A 231 -21.28 -14.93 -48.94
C ILE A 231 -22.44 -15.90 -49.20
N TYR A 232 -23.33 -16.11 -48.23
CA TYR A 232 -24.49 -16.99 -48.40
C TYR A 232 -25.38 -16.55 -49.57
N LYS A 233 -25.74 -15.26 -49.63
CA LYS A 233 -26.55 -14.71 -50.74
C LYS A 233 -25.88 -14.87 -52.10
N LYS A 234 -24.55 -14.67 -52.17
CA LYS A 234 -23.79 -14.83 -53.42
C LYS A 234 -23.65 -16.31 -53.81
N ASP A 235 -23.40 -17.20 -52.85
CA ASP A 235 -23.33 -18.65 -53.07
C ASP A 235 -24.69 -19.18 -53.56
N GLU A 236 -25.79 -18.74 -52.96
CA GLU A 236 -27.16 -19.07 -53.36
C GLU A 236 -27.48 -18.54 -54.77
N TRP A 237 -27.11 -17.29 -55.06
CA TRP A 237 -27.27 -16.72 -56.41
C TRP A 237 -26.44 -17.45 -57.47
N ILE A 238 -25.18 -17.81 -57.18
CA ILE A 238 -24.34 -18.61 -58.08
C ILE A 238 -24.96 -20.00 -58.29
N ALA A 239 -25.46 -20.63 -57.22
CA ALA A 239 -26.09 -21.94 -57.31
C ALA A 239 -27.35 -21.90 -58.17
N ASP A 240 -28.24 -20.92 -57.99
CA ASP A 240 -29.43 -20.74 -58.83
C ASP A 240 -29.04 -20.43 -60.28
N MET A 241 -28.13 -19.48 -60.52
CA MET A 241 -27.66 -19.15 -61.87
C MET A 241 -27.07 -20.37 -62.58
N TYR A 242 -26.26 -21.16 -61.89
CA TYR A 242 -25.70 -22.40 -62.45
C TYR A 242 -26.76 -23.46 -62.67
N GLU A 243 -27.78 -23.54 -61.81
CA GLU A 243 -28.93 -24.42 -61.99
C GLU A 243 -29.76 -24.03 -63.23
N GLN A 244 -30.04 -22.74 -63.42
CA GLN A 244 -30.73 -22.23 -64.60
C GLN A 244 -29.93 -22.52 -65.88
N LEU A 245 -28.60 -22.33 -65.83
CA LEU A 245 -27.71 -22.70 -66.91
C LEU A 245 -27.82 -24.20 -67.22
N GLN A 246 -27.77 -25.07 -66.21
CA GLN A 246 -27.92 -26.52 -66.40
C GLN A 246 -29.24 -26.92 -67.04
N LYS A 247 -30.36 -26.22 -66.79
CA LYS A 247 -31.66 -26.51 -67.41
C LYS A 247 -31.67 -26.27 -68.92
N THR A 248 -30.82 -25.37 -69.42
CA THR A 248 -30.74 -25.00 -70.84
C THR A 248 -29.57 -25.67 -71.57
N TRP A 249 -29.00 -26.74 -71.00
CA TRP A 249 -27.77 -27.36 -71.48
C TRP A 249 -27.74 -27.71 -72.97
N TYR A 250 -28.89 -28.13 -73.52
CA TYR A 250 -29.03 -28.48 -74.94
C TYR A 250 -28.97 -27.28 -75.90
N LYS A 251 -29.10 -26.05 -75.40
CA LYS A 251 -28.96 -24.79 -76.16
C LYS A 251 -27.65 -24.06 -75.87
N TRP A 252 -26.74 -24.67 -75.10
CA TRP A 252 -25.53 -23.96 -74.70
C TRP A 252 -24.68 -23.52 -75.89
N THR A 253 -24.34 -22.24 -75.85
CA THR A 253 -23.34 -21.59 -76.68
C THR A 253 -21.93 -22.00 -76.25
N PRO A 254 -20.91 -21.81 -77.11
CA PRO A 254 -19.50 -22.01 -76.74
C PRO A 254 -19.10 -21.27 -75.44
N GLN A 255 -19.72 -20.13 -75.15
CA GLN A 255 -19.48 -19.37 -73.92
C GLN A 255 -20.02 -20.09 -72.67
N GLU A 256 -21.26 -20.58 -72.75
CA GLU A 256 -21.92 -21.30 -71.65
C GLU A 256 -21.25 -22.65 -71.35
N ILE A 257 -20.79 -23.34 -72.40
CA ILE A 257 -19.97 -24.56 -72.27
C ILE A 257 -18.64 -24.24 -71.56
N THR A 258 -18.03 -23.10 -71.87
CA THR A 258 -16.80 -22.66 -71.21
C THR A 258 -17.03 -22.43 -69.72
N VAL A 259 -18.15 -21.80 -69.34
CA VAL A 259 -18.54 -21.59 -67.94
C VAL A 259 -18.74 -22.93 -67.21
N PHE A 260 -19.45 -23.88 -67.84
CA PHE A 260 -19.63 -25.24 -67.31
C PHE A 260 -18.30 -25.99 -67.09
N MET A 261 -17.44 -26.02 -68.12
CA MET A 261 -16.15 -26.71 -68.05
C MET A 261 -15.24 -26.05 -67.00
N ALA A 262 -15.23 -24.71 -66.94
CA ALA A 262 -14.45 -23.98 -65.96
C ALA A 262 -14.90 -24.23 -64.52
N GLN A 263 -16.21 -24.25 -64.27
CA GLN A 263 -16.76 -24.56 -62.95
C GLN A 263 -16.49 -26.01 -62.54
N THR A 264 -16.54 -26.94 -63.50
CA THR A 264 -16.30 -28.37 -63.28
C THR A 264 -14.82 -28.67 -63.00
N LEU A 265 -13.92 -27.99 -63.70
CA LEU A 265 -12.47 -28.21 -63.61
C LEU A 265 -11.75 -27.25 -62.66
N LYS A 266 -12.44 -26.22 -62.14
CA LYS A 266 -11.85 -25.11 -61.39
C LYS A 266 -10.73 -24.40 -62.17
N CYS A 267 -10.99 -24.10 -63.44
CA CYS A 267 -10.02 -23.48 -64.34
C CYS A 267 -9.71 -22.03 -63.98
N GLU A 268 -8.49 -21.59 -64.30
CA GLU A 268 -8.08 -20.19 -64.22
C GLU A 268 -8.55 -19.38 -65.44
N LYS A 269 -8.61 -18.04 -65.31
CA LYS A 269 -9.18 -17.14 -66.34
C LYS A 269 -8.52 -17.28 -67.72
N ALA A 270 -7.20 -17.48 -67.76
CA ALA A 270 -6.45 -17.66 -69.01
C ALA A 270 -6.80 -18.99 -69.71
N GLU A 271 -7.07 -20.04 -68.93
CA GLU A 271 -7.50 -21.34 -69.45
C GLU A 271 -8.92 -21.26 -70.02
N MET A 272 -9.82 -20.47 -69.40
CA MET A 272 -11.17 -20.23 -69.91
C MET A 272 -11.15 -19.58 -71.30
N SER A 273 -10.34 -18.55 -71.51
CA SER A 273 -10.24 -17.88 -72.82
C SER A 273 -9.69 -18.82 -73.90
N LYS A 274 -8.75 -19.70 -73.54
CA LYS A 274 -8.22 -20.73 -74.46
C LYS A 274 -9.30 -21.77 -74.80
N LEU A 275 -10.04 -22.27 -73.80
CA LEU A 275 -11.14 -23.22 -73.98
C LEU A 275 -12.25 -22.63 -74.86
N HIS A 276 -12.63 -21.38 -74.63
CA HIS A 276 -13.63 -20.70 -75.44
C HIS A 276 -13.22 -20.60 -76.92
N GLY A 277 -11.95 -20.22 -77.19
CA GLY A 277 -11.43 -20.16 -78.56
C GLY A 277 -11.46 -21.52 -79.27
N LEU A 278 -11.19 -22.62 -78.55
CA LEU A 278 -11.29 -23.98 -79.10
C LEU A 278 -12.75 -24.38 -79.37
N LEU A 279 -13.67 -24.10 -78.45
CA LEU A 279 -15.10 -24.38 -78.62
C LEU A 279 -15.69 -23.67 -79.85
N CYS A 280 -15.34 -22.40 -80.05
CA CYS A 280 -15.75 -21.64 -81.23
C CYS A 280 -15.15 -22.19 -82.54
N LYS A 281 -13.86 -22.55 -82.54
CA LYS A 281 -13.17 -23.12 -83.70
C LYS A 281 -13.80 -24.44 -84.18
N HIS A 282 -14.28 -25.25 -83.24
CA HIS A 282 -14.87 -26.56 -83.52
C HIS A 282 -16.40 -26.55 -83.64
N ASN A 283 -17.04 -25.37 -83.54
CA ASN A 283 -18.50 -25.18 -83.61
C ASN A 283 -19.28 -26.13 -82.68
N ILE A 284 -18.76 -26.37 -81.48
CA ILE A 284 -19.34 -27.31 -80.52
C ILE A 284 -20.46 -26.60 -79.75
N ASN A 285 -21.66 -27.16 -79.83
CA ASN A 285 -22.82 -26.70 -79.06
C ASN A 285 -23.18 -27.73 -77.96
N GLY A 286 -24.12 -27.35 -77.09
CA GLY A 286 -24.51 -28.15 -75.93
C GLY A 286 -24.94 -29.59 -76.24
N GLN A 287 -25.61 -29.84 -77.37
CA GLN A 287 -25.98 -31.20 -77.79
C GLN A 287 -24.79 -31.99 -78.31
N SER A 288 -23.89 -31.34 -79.06
CA SER A 288 -22.67 -31.95 -79.56
C SER A 288 -21.76 -32.45 -78.43
N LEU A 289 -21.84 -31.89 -77.23
CA LEU A 289 -21.04 -32.34 -76.07
C LEU A 289 -21.33 -33.78 -75.63
N LEU A 290 -22.55 -34.28 -75.81
CA LEU A 290 -22.91 -35.66 -75.43
C LEU A 290 -22.39 -36.71 -76.41
N SER A 291 -22.10 -36.31 -77.66
CA SER A 291 -21.57 -37.20 -78.69
C SER A 291 -20.05 -37.29 -78.69
N ILE A 292 -19.35 -36.45 -77.92
CA ILE A 292 -17.89 -36.44 -77.84
C ILE A 292 -17.42 -37.53 -76.86
N SER A 293 -16.55 -38.43 -77.32
CA SER A 293 -15.94 -39.47 -76.48
C SER A 293 -14.90 -38.89 -75.51
N LYS A 294 -14.60 -39.62 -74.42
CA LYS A 294 -13.57 -39.21 -73.44
C LYS A 294 -12.20 -38.94 -74.08
N LYS A 295 -11.86 -39.64 -75.16
CA LYS A 295 -10.61 -39.45 -75.91
C LYS A 295 -10.66 -38.18 -76.76
N GLU A 296 -11.77 -37.93 -77.43
CA GLU A 296 -11.99 -36.69 -78.20
C GLU A 296 -12.01 -35.45 -77.30
N PHE A 297 -12.49 -35.55 -76.05
CA PHE A 297 -12.38 -34.45 -75.08
C PHE A 297 -10.92 -34.05 -74.81
N ILE A 298 -10.00 -35.01 -74.75
CA ILE A 298 -8.57 -34.75 -74.55
C ILE A 298 -7.97 -34.10 -75.80
N ASP A 299 -8.28 -34.66 -76.97
CA ASP A 299 -7.67 -34.25 -78.24
C ASP A 299 -8.19 -32.88 -78.72
N ILE A 300 -9.49 -32.63 -78.58
CA ILE A 300 -10.16 -31.38 -79.04
C ILE A 300 -9.88 -30.23 -78.07
N PHE A 301 -10.03 -30.46 -76.76
CA PHE A 301 -9.90 -29.39 -75.75
C PHE A 301 -8.50 -29.31 -75.14
N GLN A 302 -7.55 -30.15 -75.61
CA GLN A 302 -6.18 -30.20 -75.14
C GLN A 302 -6.08 -30.37 -73.61
N ILE A 303 -6.99 -31.17 -73.02
CA ILE A 303 -7.04 -31.40 -71.58
C ILE A 303 -5.95 -32.39 -71.21
N GLN A 304 -4.93 -31.94 -70.49
CA GLN A 304 -3.73 -32.73 -70.17
C GLN A 304 -3.97 -33.97 -69.29
N SER A 305 -5.18 -34.18 -68.78
CA SER A 305 -5.50 -35.26 -67.85
C SER A 305 -6.77 -36.00 -68.26
N PHE A 306 -6.66 -37.31 -68.45
CA PHE A 306 -7.80 -38.20 -68.68
C PHE A 306 -8.81 -38.13 -67.52
N ALA A 307 -8.35 -37.94 -66.28
CA ALA A 307 -9.24 -37.77 -65.13
C ALA A 307 -10.10 -36.50 -65.25
N LYS A 308 -9.52 -35.38 -65.70
CA LYS A 308 -10.25 -34.13 -65.97
C LYS A 308 -11.24 -34.29 -67.14
N ALA A 309 -10.84 -34.96 -68.22
CA ALA A 309 -11.72 -35.25 -69.35
C ALA A 309 -12.88 -36.18 -68.95
N SER A 310 -12.61 -37.22 -68.15
CA SER A 310 -13.65 -38.08 -67.58
C SER A 310 -14.59 -37.28 -66.69
N LEU A 311 -14.07 -36.38 -65.85
CA LEU A 311 -14.90 -35.56 -64.96
C LEU A 311 -15.87 -34.67 -65.73
N ILE A 312 -15.44 -34.05 -66.84
CA ILE A 312 -16.33 -33.24 -67.69
C ILE A 312 -17.37 -34.13 -68.37
N PHE A 313 -16.94 -35.23 -68.99
CA PHE A 313 -17.81 -36.20 -69.64
C PHE A 313 -18.87 -36.72 -68.66
N ASP A 314 -18.45 -37.20 -67.48
CA ASP A 314 -19.33 -37.75 -66.48
C ASP A 314 -20.28 -36.66 -65.95
N ASN A 315 -19.84 -35.40 -65.82
CA ASN A 315 -20.70 -34.29 -65.38
C ASN A 315 -21.70 -33.81 -66.43
N ILE A 316 -21.36 -33.75 -67.73
CA ILE A 316 -22.34 -33.38 -68.77
C ILE A 316 -23.42 -34.47 -68.90
N HIS A 317 -23.04 -35.75 -68.81
CA HIS A 317 -23.99 -36.85 -68.76
C HIS A 317 -24.85 -36.83 -67.48
N LYS A 318 -24.29 -36.46 -66.32
CA LYS A 318 -25.06 -36.22 -65.08
C LYS A 318 -26.07 -35.07 -65.24
N ILE A 319 -25.68 -33.96 -65.88
CA ILE A 319 -26.58 -32.83 -66.15
C ILE A 319 -27.70 -33.23 -67.10
N ALA A 320 -27.37 -33.93 -68.19
CA ALA A 320 -28.36 -34.45 -69.13
C ALA A 320 -29.33 -35.44 -68.48
N ALA A 321 -28.87 -36.25 -67.53
CA ALA A 321 -29.74 -37.14 -66.75
C ALA A 321 -30.58 -36.40 -65.69
N LYS A 322 -30.07 -35.31 -65.10
CA LYS A 322 -30.75 -34.48 -64.08
C LYS A 322 -31.82 -33.59 -64.71
N TYR A 323 -31.54 -33.03 -65.88
CA TYR A 323 -32.48 -32.25 -66.69
C TYR A 323 -32.69 -32.96 -68.02
N PRO A 324 -33.42 -34.09 -68.00
CA PRO A 324 -33.71 -34.85 -69.19
C PRO A 324 -34.58 -34.00 -70.12
N ILE A 325 -34.17 -33.90 -71.38
CA ILE A 325 -35.15 -33.73 -72.46
C ILE A 325 -36.06 -34.97 -72.34
N PRO A 326 -37.41 -34.83 -72.35
CA PRO A 326 -38.31 -35.87 -71.87
C PRO A 326 -37.92 -37.27 -72.36
N ASN A 327 -37.69 -38.14 -71.36
CA ASN A 327 -37.36 -39.58 -71.38
C ASN A 327 -35.89 -39.98 -71.18
N GLY A 328 -35.61 -40.60 -70.01
CA GLY A 328 -34.70 -41.76 -69.93
C GLY A 328 -33.43 -41.70 -69.06
N GLN A 329 -33.62 -41.89 -67.74
CA GLN A 329 -32.82 -42.67 -66.74
C GLN A 329 -31.29 -42.94 -66.81
N GLN A 330 -30.63 -42.57 -65.69
CA GLN A 330 -29.73 -43.34 -64.76
C GLN A 330 -28.15 -43.26 -64.75
N GLN A 331 -27.65 -42.88 -63.54
CA GLN A 331 -26.59 -43.39 -62.61
C GLN A 331 -25.09 -43.66 -62.99
N LYS A 332 -24.12 -43.21 -62.12
CA LYS A 332 -23.02 -43.98 -61.38
C LYS A 332 -22.01 -43.05 -60.62
N ARG A 333 -21.83 -43.13 -59.27
CA ARG A 333 -20.71 -43.57 -58.34
C ARG A 333 -19.28 -42.97 -58.50
N GLU A 334 -18.72 -42.49 -57.38
CA GLU A 334 -17.35 -41.94 -57.17
C GLU A 334 -16.81 -42.28 -55.74
N PRO A 335 -15.49 -42.11 -55.46
CA PRO A 335 -14.71 -42.89 -54.48
C PRO A 335 -14.63 -42.35 -53.02
N ASP A 336 -14.02 -43.19 -52.17
CA ASP A 336 -13.94 -43.17 -50.70
C ASP A 336 -13.13 -42.00 -50.08
N PRO A 337 -13.64 -41.27 -49.07
CA PRO A 337 -12.88 -40.23 -48.38
C PRO A 337 -12.28 -40.71 -47.04
N THR A 338 -10.98 -40.47 -46.85
CA THR A 338 -10.32 -40.51 -45.53
C THR A 338 -10.57 -39.20 -44.79
N ILE A 339 -10.96 -39.27 -43.51
CA ILE A 339 -11.30 -38.09 -42.70
C ILE A 339 -10.01 -37.35 -42.29
N PRO A 340 -9.85 -36.06 -42.62
CA PRO A 340 -8.74 -35.24 -42.15
C PRO A 340 -8.66 -35.19 -40.62
N THR A 341 -7.46 -35.34 -40.06
CA THR A 341 -7.21 -35.36 -38.60
C THR A 341 -7.59 -34.05 -37.90
N GLU A 342 -7.57 -32.93 -38.62
CA GLU A 342 -8.01 -31.60 -38.15
C GLU A 342 -9.51 -31.52 -37.84
N PHE A 343 -10.32 -32.48 -38.30
CA PHE A 343 -11.75 -32.56 -37.98
C PHE A 343 -12.00 -33.26 -36.65
N LEU A 344 -10.99 -33.89 -36.07
CA LEU A 344 -11.10 -34.66 -34.83
C LEU A 344 -10.86 -33.78 -33.60
N CYS A 345 -11.74 -33.90 -32.62
CA CYS A 345 -11.60 -33.26 -31.32
C CYS A 345 -10.38 -33.83 -30.59
N PRO A 346 -9.47 -32.99 -30.05
CA PRO A 346 -8.30 -33.47 -29.31
C PRO A 346 -8.63 -34.29 -28.06
N LEU A 347 -9.81 -34.06 -27.46
CA LEU A 347 -10.28 -34.77 -26.26
C LEU A 347 -10.96 -36.10 -26.61
N SER A 348 -12.02 -36.06 -27.41
CA SER A 348 -12.84 -37.24 -27.70
C SER A 348 -12.26 -38.11 -28.82
N LYS A 349 -11.32 -37.58 -29.62
CA LYS A 349 -10.79 -38.20 -30.85
C LYS A 349 -11.86 -38.51 -31.90
N THR A 350 -13.04 -37.89 -31.79
CA THR A 350 -14.16 -38.01 -32.74
C THR A 350 -14.31 -36.73 -33.57
N ILE A 351 -15.03 -36.79 -34.70
CA ILE A 351 -15.37 -35.61 -35.49
C ILE A 351 -16.10 -34.57 -34.61
N MET A 352 -15.69 -33.31 -34.70
CA MET A 352 -16.31 -32.20 -33.97
C MET A 352 -17.66 -31.83 -34.58
N ASN A 353 -18.73 -31.84 -33.77
CA ASN A 353 -20.06 -31.42 -34.22
C ASN A 353 -20.21 -29.89 -34.13
N ASP A 354 -19.72 -29.32 -33.03
CA ASP A 354 -19.69 -27.88 -32.81
C ASP A 354 -18.27 -27.46 -32.39
N PRO A 355 -17.36 -27.26 -33.36
CA PRO A 355 -15.98 -26.90 -33.07
C PRO A 355 -15.91 -25.50 -32.43
N VAL A 356 -15.27 -25.40 -31.28
CA VAL A 356 -15.07 -24.16 -30.51
C VAL A 356 -13.60 -23.99 -30.14
N ILE A 357 -13.09 -22.77 -30.22
CA ILE A 357 -11.76 -22.36 -29.79
C ILE A 357 -11.84 -21.95 -28.32
N ALA A 358 -10.97 -22.54 -27.49
CA ALA A 358 -10.83 -22.17 -26.08
C ALA A 358 -9.70 -21.14 -25.89
N LEU A 359 -9.51 -20.65 -24.65
CA LEU A 359 -8.47 -19.66 -24.31
C LEU A 359 -7.04 -20.13 -24.61
N ASP A 360 -6.82 -21.44 -24.67
CA ASP A 360 -5.55 -22.06 -25.03
C ASP A 360 -5.26 -22.03 -26.54
N GLN A 361 -6.18 -21.47 -27.34
CA GLN A 361 -6.14 -21.34 -28.80
C GLN A 361 -6.29 -22.68 -29.56
N ILE A 362 -6.76 -23.74 -28.90
CA ILE A 362 -7.02 -25.05 -29.52
C ILE A 362 -8.52 -25.19 -29.78
N THR A 363 -8.87 -25.88 -30.88
CA THR A 363 -10.26 -26.17 -31.21
C THR A 363 -10.70 -27.53 -30.65
N TYR A 364 -11.81 -27.54 -29.94
CA TYR A 364 -12.44 -28.72 -29.33
C TYR A 364 -13.90 -28.84 -29.79
N ASP A 365 -14.49 -30.00 -29.63
CA ASP A 365 -15.96 -30.11 -29.66
C ASP A 365 -16.56 -29.48 -28.39
N ARG A 366 -17.56 -28.61 -28.52
CA ARG A 366 -18.16 -27.84 -27.42
C ARG A 366 -18.57 -28.72 -26.24
N LEU A 367 -19.29 -29.82 -26.50
CA LEU A 367 -19.78 -30.70 -25.45
C LEU A 367 -18.63 -31.45 -24.77
N SER A 368 -17.65 -31.88 -25.56
CA SER A 368 -16.46 -32.56 -25.04
C SER A 368 -15.68 -31.68 -24.07
N LEU A 369 -15.49 -30.40 -24.41
CA LEU A 369 -14.78 -29.43 -23.56
C LEU A 369 -15.61 -29.03 -22.33
N GLN A 370 -16.92 -28.79 -22.49
CA GLN A 370 -17.81 -28.48 -21.38
C GLN A 370 -17.88 -29.61 -20.35
N ASN A 371 -17.93 -30.87 -20.81
CA ASN A 371 -17.90 -32.04 -19.92
C ASN A 371 -16.54 -32.18 -19.21
N PHE A 372 -15.43 -31.90 -19.89
CA PHE A 372 -14.10 -31.94 -19.28
C PHE A 372 -13.92 -30.90 -18.17
N CYS A 373 -14.55 -29.72 -18.30
CA CYS A 373 -14.44 -28.61 -17.36
C CYS A 373 -15.49 -28.63 -16.24
N ARG A 374 -16.53 -29.47 -16.32
CA ARG A 374 -17.73 -29.41 -15.45
C ARG A 374 -17.41 -29.49 -13.95
N ASP A 375 -16.47 -30.34 -13.55
CA ASP A 375 -16.17 -30.62 -12.13
C ASP A 375 -14.78 -30.13 -11.69
N LYS A 376 -14.16 -29.22 -12.46
CA LYS A 376 -12.80 -28.74 -12.21
C LYS A 376 -12.77 -27.26 -11.82
N THR A 377 -12.15 -26.95 -10.69
CA THR A 377 -11.74 -25.58 -10.33
C THR A 377 -10.44 -25.24 -11.09
N ASN A 378 -10.52 -24.31 -12.05
CA ASN A 378 -9.43 -23.90 -12.96
C ASN A 378 -8.88 -25.03 -13.86
N PRO A 379 -9.69 -25.53 -14.81
CA PRO A 379 -9.25 -26.57 -15.73
C PRO A 379 -8.09 -26.10 -16.61
N LEU A 380 -7.03 -26.92 -16.67
CA LEU A 380 -5.90 -26.75 -17.60
C LEU A 380 -6.10 -27.60 -18.85
N SER A 381 -5.67 -27.07 -19.99
CA SER A 381 -5.67 -27.75 -21.28
C SER A 381 -4.84 -29.03 -21.22
N PRO A 382 -5.38 -30.20 -21.61
CA PRO A 382 -4.61 -31.43 -21.69
C PRO A 382 -3.64 -31.45 -22.88
N CYS A 383 -3.77 -30.50 -23.80
CA CYS A 383 -2.92 -30.41 -24.99
C CYS A 383 -1.68 -29.54 -24.77
N ASN A 384 -1.77 -28.50 -23.93
CA ASN A 384 -0.66 -27.56 -23.74
C ASN A 384 -0.52 -26.99 -22.31
N GLY A 385 -1.31 -27.46 -21.34
CA GLY A 385 -1.23 -27.05 -19.94
C GLY A 385 -1.69 -25.63 -19.62
N LYS A 386 -2.24 -24.88 -20.60
CA LYS A 386 -2.71 -23.50 -20.39
C LYS A 386 -4.09 -23.46 -19.69
N PRO A 387 -4.41 -22.39 -18.94
CA PRO A 387 -5.73 -22.22 -18.35
C PRO A 387 -6.84 -22.12 -19.39
N LEU A 388 -7.96 -22.83 -19.15
CA LEU A 388 -9.15 -22.79 -20.02
C LEU A 388 -10.20 -21.78 -19.57
N THR A 389 -10.06 -21.19 -18.37
CA THR A 389 -11.02 -20.22 -17.80
C THR A 389 -10.40 -18.84 -17.57
N LYS A 390 -11.22 -17.78 -17.68
CA LYS A 390 -10.89 -16.41 -17.26
C LYS A 390 -11.86 -16.03 -16.14
N ASN A 391 -11.37 -15.69 -14.96
CA ASN A 391 -12.18 -15.37 -13.77
C ASN A 391 -13.19 -16.46 -13.37
N GLY A 392 -12.87 -17.74 -13.62
CA GLY A 392 -13.75 -18.88 -13.31
C GLY A 392 -14.77 -19.22 -14.41
N GLU A 393 -14.90 -18.40 -15.45
CA GLU A 393 -15.81 -18.66 -16.58
C GLU A 393 -15.09 -19.27 -17.78
N LEU A 394 -15.73 -20.24 -18.44
CA LEU A 394 -15.23 -20.91 -19.63
C LEU A 394 -15.61 -20.09 -20.88
N LEU A 395 -14.63 -19.39 -21.47
CA LEU A 395 -14.82 -18.61 -22.69
C LEU A 395 -14.63 -19.49 -23.93
N LEU A 396 -15.68 -19.60 -24.74
CA LEU A 396 -15.72 -20.45 -25.94
C LEU A 396 -16.08 -19.63 -27.16
N TYR A 397 -15.23 -19.68 -28.20
CA TYR A 397 -15.46 -19.00 -29.46
C TYR A 397 -15.78 -20.03 -30.56
N SER A 398 -16.90 -19.91 -31.25
CA SER A 398 -17.27 -20.87 -32.30
C SER A 398 -16.30 -20.81 -33.50
N ASN A 399 -15.74 -21.96 -33.90
CA ASN A 399 -14.89 -22.08 -35.08
C ASN A 399 -15.76 -22.39 -36.32
N HIS A 400 -16.46 -21.37 -36.81
CA HIS A 400 -17.41 -21.51 -37.91
C HIS A 400 -16.76 -21.99 -39.21
N SER A 401 -15.52 -21.58 -39.49
CA SER A 401 -14.76 -22.04 -40.66
C SER A 401 -14.51 -23.54 -40.62
N LEU A 402 -14.10 -24.08 -39.47
CA LEU A 402 -13.90 -25.53 -39.32
C LEU A 402 -15.24 -26.28 -39.35
N ARG A 403 -16.28 -25.73 -38.71
CA ARG A 403 -17.64 -26.30 -38.75
C ARG A 403 -18.14 -26.46 -40.19
N ARG A 404 -17.95 -25.44 -41.04
CA ARG A 404 -18.34 -25.47 -42.46
C ARG A 404 -17.58 -26.54 -43.24
N ARG A 405 -16.26 -26.65 -43.03
CA ARG A 405 -15.43 -27.69 -43.66
C ARG A 405 -15.85 -29.10 -43.24
N ILE A 406 -16.13 -29.30 -41.96
CA ILE A 406 -16.65 -30.58 -41.42
C ILE A 406 -18.01 -30.90 -42.05
N GLN A 407 -18.94 -29.93 -42.11
CA GLN A 407 -20.27 -30.14 -42.70
C GLN A 407 -20.22 -30.42 -44.21
N GLN A 408 -19.33 -29.76 -44.95
CA GLN A 408 -19.10 -30.04 -46.37
C GLN A 408 -18.56 -31.46 -46.57
N CYS A 409 -17.62 -31.91 -45.73
CA CYS A 409 -17.10 -33.27 -45.75
C CYS A 409 -18.18 -34.30 -45.34
N ALA A 410 -18.97 -34.02 -44.30
CA ALA A 410 -20.03 -34.88 -43.81
C ALA A 410 -21.15 -35.09 -44.85
N LYS A 411 -21.48 -34.07 -45.66
CA LYS A 411 -22.43 -34.20 -46.79
C LYS A 411 -21.91 -35.18 -47.85
N VAL A 412 -20.61 -35.16 -48.14
CA VAL A 412 -19.96 -36.10 -49.07
C VAL A 412 -19.97 -37.53 -48.50
N ILE A 413 -19.70 -37.69 -47.20
CA ILE A 413 -19.68 -38.99 -46.51
C ILE A 413 -21.10 -39.58 -46.35
N PHE A 414 -22.11 -38.77 -45.97
CA PHE A 414 -23.49 -39.24 -45.79
C PHE A 414 -24.12 -39.69 -47.11
N PHE A 415 -23.90 -38.93 -48.19
CA PHE A 415 -24.37 -39.29 -49.52
C PHE A 415 -23.71 -40.59 -50.04
N TRP A 416 -22.46 -40.86 -49.64
CA TRP A 416 -21.79 -42.14 -49.89
C TRP A 416 -22.40 -43.29 -49.08
N PHE A 417 -22.70 -43.08 -47.79
CA PHE A 417 -23.21 -44.10 -46.88
C PHE A 417 -24.64 -44.56 -47.26
N CYS A 418 -25.56 -43.64 -47.55
CA CYS A 418 -26.93 -43.96 -47.96
C CYS A 418 -26.98 -44.77 -49.27
N LYS A 419 -26.03 -44.55 -50.18
CA LYS A 419 -25.99 -45.21 -51.49
C LYS A 419 -25.37 -46.62 -51.45
N ASN A 420 -24.63 -46.96 -50.39
CA ASN A 420 -24.02 -48.27 -50.19
C ASN A 420 -24.83 -49.19 -49.26
N LEU A 421 -25.78 -48.65 -48.47
CA LEU A 421 -26.71 -49.44 -47.64
C LEU A 421 -27.72 -50.26 -48.46
N GLU A 422 -28.08 -49.82 -49.68
CA GLU A 422 -29.01 -50.56 -50.55
C GLU A 422 -28.39 -51.82 -51.19
N HIS A 423 -27.08 -52.04 -51.06
CA HIS A 423 -26.37 -53.10 -51.77
C HIS A 423 -25.48 -54.02 -50.92
N ASN A 424 -25.45 -53.87 -49.59
CA ASN A 424 -24.67 -54.78 -48.75
C ASN A 424 -25.33 -55.02 -47.40
N THR A 425 -25.76 -56.27 -47.18
CA THR A 425 -26.11 -56.82 -45.87
C THR A 425 -24.83 -57.00 -45.05
N ILE A 426 -24.38 -55.94 -44.38
CA ILE A 426 -23.32 -56.04 -43.38
C ILE A 426 -23.87 -55.49 -42.06
N HIS A 427 -23.97 -56.37 -41.06
CA HIS A 427 -24.23 -55.98 -39.68
C HIS A 427 -23.07 -55.12 -39.16
N ILE A 428 -23.22 -53.81 -39.25
CA ILE A 428 -22.37 -52.85 -38.52
C ILE A 428 -23.26 -52.21 -37.46
N LYS A 429 -22.88 -52.36 -36.19
CA LYS A 429 -23.47 -51.59 -35.08
C LYS A 429 -23.14 -50.12 -35.27
N VAL A 430 -24.04 -49.39 -35.91
CA VAL A 430 -24.03 -47.93 -35.94
C VAL A 430 -24.61 -47.45 -34.61
N ILE A 431 -23.80 -46.81 -33.78
CA ILE A 431 -24.29 -46.06 -32.63
C ILE A 431 -24.96 -44.79 -33.18
N PHE A 432 -26.29 -44.83 -33.26
CA PHE A 432 -27.11 -43.66 -33.57
C PHE A 432 -27.13 -42.71 -32.36
N PHE A 433 -26.88 -41.43 -32.64
CA PHE A 433 -27.21 -40.33 -31.73
C PHE A 433 -28.72 -40.10 -31.80
N GLU A 434 -29.45 -40.64 -30.82
CA GLU A 434 -30.72 -40.05 -30.40
C GLU A 434 -30.47 -39.29 -29.10
N LYS A 435 -30.83 -38.00 -29.07
CA LYS A 435 -31.48 -37.40 -27.89
C LYS A 435 -32.00 -36.00 -28.20
N SER A 436 -33.33 -35.92 -28.24
CA SER A 436 -34.10 -34.77 -27.80
C SER A 436 -35.04 -35.27 -26.70
N VAL A 437 -34.98 -34.66 -25.49
CA VAL A 437 -36.03 -34.59 -24.44
C VAL A 437 -36.45 -35.96 -23.85
N SER A 438 -36.24 -36.29 -22.56
CA SER A 438 -37.00 -35.79 -21.39
C SER A 438 -36.42 -36.31 -20.05
N HIS A 439 -36.73 -35.60 -18.96
CA HIS A 439 -36.67 -36.05 -17.57
C HIS A 439 -37.42 -37.39 -17.35
N PHE A 440 -36.83 -38.35 -16.62
CA PHE A 440 -37.41 -39.02 -15.43
C PHE A 440 -36.42 -40.02 -14.77
N LYS A 441 -36.53 -40.15 -13.45
CA LYS A 441 -35.65 -40.88 -12.50
C LYS A 441 -35.92 -42.40 -12.42
N LEU A 442 -34.85 -43.14 -12.08
CA LEU A 442 -34.72 -44.34 -11.23
C LEU A 442 -35.78 -45.47 -11.30
N HIS A 443 -35.34 -46.69 -11.66
CA HIS A 443 -35.00 -47.74 -10.68
C HIS A 443 -34.40 -48.98 -11.40
N SER A 444 -33.24 -49.43 -10.93
CA SER A 444 -32.72 -50.77 -11.18
C SER A 444 -33.30 -51.74 -10.15
N ILE A 445 -33.94 -52.82 -10.61
CA ILE A 445 -34.13 -54.07 -9.86
C ILE A 445 -33.45 -55.19 -10.66
N GLN A 446 -32.89 -56.14 -9.93
CA GLN A 446 -31.77 -57.02 -10.26
C GLN A 446 -32.00 -58.08 -11.34
N LYS A 447 -30.84 -58.49 -11.88
CA LYS A 447 -30.46 -59.73 -12.57
C LYS A 447 -31.14 -61.01 -12.06
N GLU A 448 -31.34 -61.94 -13.00
CA GLU A 448 -30.69 -63.26 -12.92
C GLU A 448 -29.41 -63.25 -13.78
#